data_AF-A0A0S2F728-F1
#
_entry.id   AF-A0A0S2F728-F1
#
_cell.length_a   1.000
_cell.length_b   1.000
_cell.length_c   1.000
_cell.angle_alpha   90.00
_cell.angle_beta   90.00
_cell.angle_gamma   90.00
#
_symmetry.space_group_name_H-M   'P 1'
#
loop_
_entity.id
_entity.type
_entity.pdbx_description
1 polymer ?
#
loop_
_entity_poly.entity_id
_entity_poly.type
_entity_poly.pdbx_seq_one_letter_code
_entity_poly.pdbx_strand_id
1 'polypeptide(L)'
;MQSDDPADHYPLYPLGMLRRHGLADAQDLAERLPSWSESELREAFWPAYRAIRVTETELERCGGIDGGERVLQLNGQPIFVSEDIWNFQVRAGAELMAALVAALERQRAASPDIATP
;
A
#
# COMPACT_ATOMS: atom_id res chain seq x y z
N MET A 1 7.72 -26.01 -14.03
CA MET A 1 6.40 -26.05 -14.70
C MET A 1 5.95 -24.60 -14.84
N GLN A 2 5.89 -24.08 -16.08
CA GLN A 2 5.24 -22.80 -16.33
C GLN A 2 3.74 -22.99 -16.11
N SER A 3 3.13 -22.13 -15.30
CA SER A 3 1.69 -22.09 -15.11
C SER A 3 1.07 -21.49 -16.37
N ASP A 4 0.11 -22.18 -16.98
CA ASP A 4 -0.65 -21.74 -18.16
C ASP A 4 -1.94 -21.01 -17.70
N ASP A 5 -1.84 -20.22 -16.62
CA ASP A 5 -2.98 -19.44 -16.13
C ASP A 5 -3.18 -18.26 -17.11
N PRO A 6 -4.35 -18.13 -17.77
CA PRO A 6 -4.60 -16.99 -18.67
C PRO A 6 -4.45 -15.62 -17.98
N ALA A 7 -4.53 -15.54 -16.65
CA ALA A 7 -4.23 -14.34 -15.89
C ALA A 7 -2.72 -14.00 -15.81
N ASP A 8 -1.83 -14.94 -16.15
CA ASP A 8 -0.40 -14.69 -16.36
C ASP A 8 -0.11 -14.16 -17.77
N HIS A 9 -1.02 -14.44 -18.73
CA HIS A 9 -0.87 -14.06 -20.15
C HIS A 9 -1.53 -12.70 -20.46
N TYR A 10 -2.57 -12.35 -19.73
CA TYR A 10 -3.17 -11.01 -19.71
C TYR A 10 -2.95 -10.45 -18.31
N PRO A 11 -2.06 -9.45 -18.11
CA PRO A 11 -1.98 -8.79 -16.83
C PRO A 11 -3.31 -8.09 -16.61
N LEU A 12 -4.20 -8.73 -15.85
CA LEU A 12 -5.31 -8.06 -15.20
C LEU A 12 -4.63 -7.11 -14.22
N TYR A 13 -4.25 -5.92 -14.67
CA TYR A 13 -3.77 -4.87 -13.78
C TYR A 13 -4.92 -4.53 -12.82
N PRO A 14 -4.68 -4.42 -11.50
CA PRO A 14 -3.42 -4.61 -10.75
C PRO A 14 -3.12 -6.05 -10.25
N LEU A 15 -4.05 -7.00 -10.42
CA LEU A 15 -3.94 -8.38 -9.93
C LEU A 15 -2.67 -9.13 -10.38
N GLY A 16 -2.23 -8.94 -11.62
CA GLY A 16 -1.00 -9.58 -12.13
C GLY A 16 0.26 -9.13 -11.36
N MET A 17 0.35 -7.86 -10.99
CA MET A 17 1.44 -7.33 -10.16
C MET A 17 1.39 -7.94 -8.77
N LEU A 18 0.21 -7.97 -8.15
CA LEU A 18 0.02 -8.55 -6.82
C LEU A 18 0.45 -10.01 -6.78
N ARG A 19 0.11 -10.83 -7.79
CA ARG A 19 0.53 -12.24 -7.85
C ARG A 19 2.04 -12.41 -7.97
N ARG A 20 2.70 -11.66 -8.87
CA ARG A 20 4.17 -11.74 -9.07
C ARG A 20 4.97 -11.46 -7.81
N HIS A 21 4.46 -10.57 -6.95
CA HIS A 21 5.12 -10.14 -5.72
C HIS A 21 4.57 -10.80 -4.44
N GLY A 22 3.73 -11.83 -4.57
CA GLY A 22 3.18 -12.57 -3.42
C GLY A 22 2.19 -11.76 -2.57
N LEU A 23 1.53 -10.77 -3.16
CA LEU A 23 0.61 -9.84 -2.51
C LEU A 23 -0.87 -10.12 -2.86
N ALA A 24 -1.18 -11.18 -3.61
CA ALA A 24 -2.54 -11.51 -4.01
C ALA A 24 -3.48 -11.73 -2.82
N ASP A 25 -2.97 -12.35 -1.74
CA ASP A 25 -3.69 -12.61 -0.49
C ASP A 25 -3.18 -11.73 0.68
N ALA A 26 -2.43 -10.67 0.36
CA ALA A 26 -1.92 -9.73 1.36
C ALA A 26 -3.06 -8.92 2.00
N GLN A 27 -2.80 -8.38 3.19
CA GLN A 27 -3.78 -7.54 3.87
C GLN A 27 -3.94 -6.21 3.13
N ASP A 28 -5.16 -5.67 3.13
CA ASP A 28 -5.45 -4.31 2.67
C ASP A 28 -5.42 -3.34 3.85
N LEU A 29 -4.78 -2.18 3.68
CA LEU A 29 -4.66 -1.17 4.73
C LEU A 29 -6.03 -0.62 5.17
N ALA A 30 -6.97 -0.41 4.24
CA ALA A 30 -8.29 0.11 4.54
C ALA A 30 -9.11 -0.89 5.38
N GLU A 31 -8.95 -2.18 5.14
CA GLU A 31 -9.58 -3.24 5.96
C GLU A 31 -9.01 -3.28 7.39
N ARG A 32 -7.75 -2.90 7.57
CA ARG A 32 -7.10 -2.85 8.89
C ARG A 32 -7.44 -1.59 9.68
N LEU A 33 -7.89 -0.54 9.00
CA LEU A 33 -8.21 0.77 9.56
C LEU A 33 -9.62 1.22 9.13
N PRO A 34 -10.68 0.47 9.47
CA PRO A 34 -12.05 0.77 9.00
C PRO A 34 -12.63 2.08 9.53
N SER A 35 -12.01 2.69 10.54
CA SER A 35 -12.37 4.01 11.08
C SER A 35 -11.67 5.18 10.39
N TRP A 36 -10.85 4.92 9.37
CA TRP A 36 -10.18 5.93 8.57
C TRP A 36 -10.86 6.03 7.21
N SER A 37 -11.13 7.26 6.77
CA SER A 37 -11.56 7.53 5.41
C SER A 37 -10.40 7.35 4.42
N GLU A 38 -10.73 7.12 3.14
CA GLU A 38 -9.71 7.01 2.09
C GLU A 38 -8.83 8.28 2.01
N SER A 39 -9.43 9.46 2.16
CA SER A 39 -8.69 10.73 2.18
C SER A 39 -7.71 10.82 3.35
N GLU A 40 -8.13 10.45 4.57
CA GLU A 40 -7.23 10.41 5.73
C GLU A 40 -6.08 9.42 5.51
N LEU A 41 -6.37 8.25 4.94
CA LEU A 41 -5.34 7.25 4.62
C LEU A 41 -4.35 7.78 3.58
N ARG A 42 -4.85 8.38 2.49
CA ARG A 42 -4.03 8.93 1.41
C ARG A 42 -3.09 10.03 1.91
N GLU A 43 -3.58 10.92 2.77
CA GLU A 43 -2.79 12.02 3.33
C GLU A 43 -1.75 11.53 4.35
N ALA A 44 -2.12 10.59 5.22
CA ALA A 44 -1.26 10.11 6.30
C ALA A 44 -0.28 8.99 5.88
N PHE A 45 -0.55 8.29 4.79
CA PHE A 45 0.23 7.12 4.37
C PHE A 45 1.70 7.43 4.17
N TRP A 46 2.05 8.43 3.34
CA TRP A 46 3.46 8.72 3.05
C TRP A 46 4.27 9.16 4.28
N PRO A 47 3.75 10.02 5.16
CA PRO A 47 4.35 10.26 6.47
C PRO A 47 4.60 8.96 7.26
N ALA A 48 3.60 8.08 7.39
CA ALA A 48 3.71 6.83 8.15
C ALA A 48 4.71 5.85 7.54
N TYR A 49 4.65 5.69 6.22
CA TYR A 49 5.59 4.92 5.42
C TYR A 49 7.03 5.40 5.65
N ARG A 50 7.29 6.72 5.60
CA ARG A 50 8.63 7.27 5.85
C ARG A 50 9.11 7.05 7.28
N ALA A 51 8.21 7.04 8.26
CA ALA A 51 8.55 6.84 9.66
C ALA A 51 9.06 5.41 9.96
N ILE A 52 8.64 4.42 9.17
CA ILE A 52 9.08 3.02 9.32
C ILE A 52 10.16 2.60 8.32
N ARG A 53 10.44 3.44 7.32
CA ARG A 53 11.38 3.11 6.24
C ARG A 53 12.83 3.12 6.73
N VAL A 54 13.45 1.96 6.67
CA VAL A 54 14.89 1.74 6.85
C VAL A 54 15.55 1.51 5.49
N THR A 55 14.98 0.65 4.65
CA THR A 55 15.44 0.40 3.27
C THR A 55 14.28 0.43 2.28
N GLU A 56 14.56 0.84 1.05
CA GLU A 56 13.58 0.94 -0.02
C GLU A 56 14.21 0.59 -1.37
N THR A 57 13.50 -0.15 -2.20
CA THR A 57 13.86 -0.39 -3.60
C THR A 57 12.57 -0.54 -4.41
N GLU A 58 12.47 0.12 -5.56
CA GLU A 58 11.34 -0.08 -6.47
C GLU A 58 11.50 -1.43 -7.18
N LEU A 59 10.51 -2.31 -7.08
CA LEU A 59 10.52 -3.63 -7.71
C LEU A 59 9.82 -3.61 -9.06
N GLU A 60 8.67 -2.95 -9.11
CA GLU A 60 7.86 -2.86 -10.31
C GLU A 60 7.01 -1.59 -10.26
N ARG A 61 6.84 -0.95 -11.42
CA ARG A 61 5.99 0.21 -11.57
C ARG A 61 5.17 0.10 -12.85
N CYS A 62 3.88 0.31 -12.73
CA CYS A 62 2.96 0.53 -13.82
C CYS A 62 2.49 1.99 -13.75
N GLY A 63 2.48 2.70 -14.87
CA GLY A 63 2.06 4.10 -14.92
C GLY A 63 0.94 4.28 -15.93
N GLY A 64 -0.21 4.79 -15.48
CA GLY A 64 -1.27 5.32 -16.33
C GLY A 64 -1.26 6.85 -16.38
N ILE A 65 -2.24 7.42 -17.09
CA ILE A 65 -2.41 8.89 -17.22
C ILE A 65 -2.77 9.55 -15.87
N ASP A 66 -3.38 8.79 -14.95
CA ASP A 66 -4.08 9.30 -13.76
C ASP A 66 -3.43 8.93 -12.43
N GLY A 67 -2.20 8.43 -12.44
CA GLY A 67 -1.57 7.78 -11.29
C GLY A 67 -1.09 6.38 -11.65
N GLY A 68 -0.28 5.78 -10.80
CA GLY A 68 0.36 4.52 -11.12
C GLY A 68 0.44 3.58 -9.94
N GLU A 69 0.30 2.30 -10.24
CA GLU A 69 0.56 1.22 -9.31
C GLU A 69 2.06 0.95 -9.21
N ARG A 70 2.53 0.75 -7.98
CA ARG A 70 3.92 0.39 -7.73
C ARG A 70 4.01 -0.70 -6.69
N VAL A 71 4.99 -1.57 -6.90
CA VAL A 71 5.47 -2.48 -5.87
C VAL A 71 6.86 -2.02 -5.45
N LEU A 72 7.00 -1.76 -4.15
CA LEU A 72 8.26 -1.42 -3.51
C LEU A 72 8.68 -2.60 -2.63
N GLN A 73 9.98 -2.76 -2.43
CA GLN A 73 10.55 -3.55 -1.35
C GLN A 73 10.91 -2.60 -0.22
N LEU A 74 10.08 -2.58 0.83
CA LEU A 74 10.27 -1.78 2.02
C LEU A 74 10.78 -2.69 3.14
N ASN A 75 11.96 -2.39 3.69
CA ASN A 75 12.57 -3.18 4.77
C ASN A 75 12.69 -4.68 4.43
N GLY A 76 12.94 -5.01 3.15
CA GLY A 76 13.01 -6.38 2.65
C GLY A 76 11.66 -7.05 2.37
N GLN A 77 10.54 -6.37 2.63
CA GLN A 77 9.19 -6.90 2.43
C GLN A 77 8.48 -6.17 1.27
N PRO A 78 7.75 -6.90 0.41
CA PRO A 78 7.02 -6.27 -0.69
C PRO A 78 5.81 -5.49 -0.17
N ILE A 79 5.57 -4.32 -0.76
CA ILE A 79 4.39 -3.49 -0.55
C ILE A 79 3.88 -2.97 -1.89
N PHE A 80 2.59 -3.18 -2.14
CA PHE A 80 1.88 -2.61 -3.26
C PHE A 80 1.20 -1.31 -2.84
N VAL A 81 1.30 -0.30 -3.70
CA VAL A 81 0.64 0.99 -3.54
C VAL A 81 -0.03 1.37 -4.87
N SER A 82 -1.35 1.56 -4.84
CA SER A 82 -2.14 2.20 -5.89
C SER A 82 -2.53 3.59 -5.42
N GLU A 83 -2.11 4.59 -6.19
CA GLU A 83 -2.45 5.99 -5.98
C GLU A 83 -2.93 6.59 -7.29
N ASP A 84 -4.18 6.30 -7.63
CA ASP A 84 -4.84 6.83 -8.81
C ASP A 84 -6.06 7.68 -8.43
N ILE A 85 -6.65 8.36 -9.41
CA ILE A 85 -7.81 9.23 -9.17
C ILE A 85 -9.06 8.46 -8.72
N TRP A 86 -9.11 7.15 -8.92
CA TRP A 86 -10.28 6.30 -8.61
C TRP A 86 -10.16 5.61 -7.26
N ASN A 87 -8.93 5.31 -6.80
CA ASN A 87 -8.72 4.52 -5.61
C ASN A 87 -7.36 4.81 -4.93
N PHE A 88 -7.34 4.67 -3.61
CA PHE A 88 -6.12 4.52 -2.82
C PHE A 88 -6.07 3.14 -2.18
N GLN A 89 -5.12 2.30 -2.61
CA GLN A 89 -4.97 0.96 -2.07
C GLN A 89 -3.53 0.68 -1.67
N VAL A 90 -3.36 0.09 -0.49
CA VAL A 90 -2.06 -0.39 0.00
C VAL A 90 -2.22 -1.83 0.43
N ARG A 91 -1.41 -2.73 -0.15
CA ARG A 91 -1.37 -4.14 0.23
C ARG A 91 0.03 -4.57 0.64
N ALA A 92 0.12 -5.27 1.76
CA ALA A 92 1.38 -5.74 2.31
C ALA A 92 1.19 -7.01 3.16
N GLY A 93 2.28 -7.75 3.36
CA GLY A 93 2.31 -8.86 4.32
C GLY A 93 1.99 -8.40 5.74
N ALA A 94 1.53 -9.31 6.60
CA ALA A 94 1.00 -8.99 7.92
C ALA A 94 1.97 -8.22 8.84
N GLU A 95 3.27 -8.53 8.78
CA GLU A 95 4.29 -7.85 9.58
C GLU A 95 4.45 -6.38 9.17
N LEU A 96 4.64 -6.12 7.87
CA LEU A 96 4.75 -4.76 7.34
C LEU A 96 3.45 -3.98 7.55
N MET A 97 2.31 -4.63 7.37
CA MET A 97 1.00 -4.03 7.60
C MET A 97 0.82 -3.61 9.07
N ALA A 98 1.24 -4.44 10.02
CA ALA A 98 1.20 -4.09 11.44
C ALA A 98 2.09 -2.87 11.76
N ALA A 99 3.28 -2.78 11.15
CA ALA A 99 4.16 -1.63 11.32
C ALA A 99 3.56 -0.34 10.75
N LEU A 100 2.92 -0.41 9.58
CA LEU A 100 2.22 0.72 8.96
C LEU A 100 1.05 1.20 9.82
N VAL A 101 0.20 0.29 10.27
CA VAL A 101 -0.94 0.60 11.16
C VAL A 101 -0.45 1.28 12.44
N ALA A 102 0.59 0.75 13.08
CA ALA A 102 1.15 1.36 14.28
C ALA A 102 1.71 2.77 14.04
N ALA A 103 2.30 3.01 12.87
CA ALA A 103 2.80 4.33 12.50
C ALA A 103 1.67 5.34 12.22
N LEU A 104 0.60 4.92 11.54
CA LEU A 104 -0.58 5.74 11.26
C LEU A 104 -1.31 6.13 12.55
N GLU A 105 -1.58 5.16 13.42
CA GLU A 105 -2.24 5.42 14.71
C GLU A 105 -1.40 6.34 15.61
N ARG A 106 -0.07 6.17 15.63
CA ARG A 106 0.83 7.08 16.35
C ARG A 106 0.76 8.51 15.81
N GLN A 107 0.66 8.67 14.49
CA GLN A 107 0.52 9.98 13.87
C GLN A 107 -0.81 10.63 14.22
N ARG A 108 -1.91 9.87 14.15
CA ARG A 108 -3.24 10.37 14.53
C ARG A 108 -3.29 10.81 15.98
N ALA A 109 -2.65 10.06 16.89
CA ALA A 109 -2.54 10.44 18.30
C ALA A 109 -1.60 11.65 18.55
N ALA A 110 -0.61 11.86 17.68
CA ALA A 110 0.33 12.98 17.77
C ALA A 110 -0.15 14.27 17.09
N SER A 111 -1.23 14.20 16.32
CA SER A 111 -1.98 15.35 15.81
C SER A 111 -3.08 15.67 16.82
N PRO A 112 -2.81 16.47 17.89
CA PRO A 112 -3.89 16.98 18.69
C PRO A 112 -4.78 17.80 17.75
N ASP A 113 -6.06 17.46 17.77
CA ASP A 113 -7.16 18.30 17.35
C ASP A 113 -6.74 19.77 17.45
N ILE A 114 -6.73 20.49 16.33
CA ILE A 114 -6.84 21.95 16.35
C ILE A 114 -8.29 22.20 16.77
N ALA A 115 -8.57 21.92 18.04
CA ALA A 115 -9.76 22.37 18.74
C ALA A 115 -9.64 23.88 18.77
N THR A 116 -10.21 24.49 17.74
CA THR A 116 -10.29 25.94 17.61
C THR A 116 -11.22 26.42 18.74
N PRO A 117 -10.80 27.41 19.55
CA PRO A 117 -11.61 27.93 20.66
C PRO A 117 -12.90 28.62 20.19
#